data_AF-A0AAV7SYS5-F1
#
_entry.id   AF-A0AAV7SYS5-F1
#
_cell.length_a   1.000
_cell.length_b   1.000
_cell.length_c   1.000
_cell.angle_alpha   90.00
_cell.angle_beta   90.00
_cell.angle_gamma   90.00
#
_symmetry.space_group_name_H-M   'P 1'
#
loop_
_entity.id
_entity.type
_entity.pdbx_description
1 polymer ?
#
loop_
_entity_poly.entity_id
_entity_poly.type
_entity_poly.pdbx_seq_one_letter_code
_entity_poly.pdbx_strand_id
1 'polypeptide(L)'
;MDLDTELEGGRALVVDGSWAGEPVRLINVYAPSDVGERRELFQHLRPQLVTSRTIMMGGDINCILESGGRCGTRAGEGWMDDAAKLLAEMVVGPDLLELDEEMEQEGVMPHTLREGMIALLYKHKGERCNLKNWCPISLLNVDYKILAKKMVNRLKGAMGEIVHPDQTCEVPGRRVTDSLALIRDTIQYITDRNIRAALVCLDQEKAFDRVSHEFMGRVLQGFGLGDRFCNYVRIMYTDIFSSVMLLAEYIRKNPNIRGIPTPGDAKKEVKCTLYMDDVTLFSTDGKSVQSLLEACKDFGKASGAKINVDKSQAKLFGCWDLCNEPLPFPIEAGLVKILGIWFGGPGAAAKSWNERLAKVKQKQGFWSLRHLSIEGKALVLRNDSLPMLQYVTQAWPLLANIAWAVNSMVFYFVWHSRMDRVKRSVMHKEQCKEGKAVPDIPTILRAFFVLGCVRITLLNENKDHSAYRVFCVFLLPVWTRLGWGGVAGSR
;
A
#
# COMPACT_ATOMS: atom_id res chain seq x y z
N MET A 1 -5.49 40.46 -2.47
CA MET A 1 -6.83 40.07 -2.96
C MET A 1 -6.85 40.54 -4.39
N ASP A 2 -6.23 39.76 -5.29
CA ASP A 2 -6.24 40.04 -6.72
C ASP A 2 -7.47 39.31 -7.29
N LEU A 3 -8.43 40.11 -7.75
CA LEU A 3 -9.75 39.66 -8.16
C LEU A 3 -9.72 38.96 -9.51
N ASP A 4 -10.49 37.87 -9.55
CA ASP A 4 -11.28 37.34 -10.66
C ASP A 4 -10.64 37.25 -12.05
N THR A 5 -10.28 36.03 -12.44
CA THR A 5 -10.27 35.65 -13.86
C THR A 5 -11.69 35.22 -14.23
N GLU A 6 -12.55 36.20 -14.53
CA GLU A 6 -13.83 35.93 -15.19
C GLU A 6 -13.56 35.55 -16.64
N LEU A 7 -13.84 34.31 -16.99
CA LEU A 7 -13.94 33.84 -18.37
C LEU A 7 -15.42 33.69 -18.71
N GLU A 8 -15.80 33.97 -19.96
CA GLU A 8 -17.17 33.76 -20.43
C GLU A 8 -17.55 32.28 -20.18
N GLY A 9 -18.41 32.04 -19.18
CA GLY A 9 -18.96 30.72 -18.84
C GLY A 9 -18.45 30.05 -17.56
N GLY A 10 -17.32 30.49 -16.97
CA GLY A 10 -16.70 29.82 -15.81
C GLY A 10 -15.97 30.77 -14.86
N ARG A 11 -15.80 30.39 -13.58
CA ARG A 11 -15.16 31.25 -12.57
C ARG A 11 -14.10 30.50 -11.78
N ALA A 12 -12.93 31.10 -11.63
CA ALA A 12 -11.86 30.60 -10.78
C ALA A 12 -11.44 31.68 -9.76
N LEU A 13 -11.60 31.36 -8.48
CA LEU A 13 -11.14 32.22 -7.39
C LEU A 13 -9.81 31.68 -6.87
N VAL A 14 -8.74 32.46 -7.02
CA VAL A 14 -7.40 32.12 -6.52
C VAL A 14 -7.05 33.04 -5.37
N VAL A 15 -6.79 32.47 -4.20
CA VAL A 15 -6.43 33.21 -2.99
C VAL A 15 -5.16 32.64 -2.40
N ASP A 16 -4.12 33.45 -2.38
CA ASP A 16 -2.91 33.16 -1.61
C ASP A 16 -3.10 33.56 -0.15
N GLY A 17 -2.63 32.71 0.75
CA GLY A 17 -2.65 32.95 2.18
C GLY A 17 -1.66 32.07 2.92
N SER A 18 -1.80 32.01 4.23
CA SER A 18 -1.09 31.07 5.08
C SER A 18 -2.09 30.29 5.93
N TRP A 19 -1.88 28.99 6.06
CA TRP A 19 -2.66 28.14 6.95
C TRP A 19 -1.70 27.34 7.81
N ALA A 20 -1.85 27.46 9.13
CA ALA A 20 -0.95 26.83 10.11
C ALA A 20 0.55 27.16 9.91
N GLY A 21 0.87 28.35 9.39
CA GLY A 21 2.24 28.79 9.13
C GLY A 21 2.81 28.38 7.77
N GLU A 22 2.10 27.52 7.03
CA GLU A 22 2.50 27.12 5.68
C GLU A 22 1.87 28.03 4.63
N PRO A 23 2.60 28.43 3.57
CA PRO A 23 2.04 29.20 2.48
C PRO A 23 1.10 28.31 1.65
N VAL A 24 -0.16 28.72 1.54
CA VAL A 24 -1.22 27.96 0.86
C VAL A 24 -1.82 28.81 -0.25
N ARG A 25 -2.14 28.18 -1.37
CA ARG A 25 -2.96 28.73 -2.45
C ARG A 25 -4.30 28.01 -2.50
N LEU A 26 -5.37 28.71 -2.17
CA LEU A 26 -6.73 28.21 -2.31
C LEU A 26 -7.23 28.51 -3.74
N ILE A 27 -7.71 27.50 -4.44
CA ILE A 27 -8.28 27.64 -5.79
C ILE A 27 -9.70 27.08 -5.76
N ASN A 28 -10.70 27.94 -5.94
CA ASN A 28 -12.10 27.52 -6.01
C ASN A 28 -12.61 27.67 -7.45
N VAL A 29 -12.97 26.56 -8.10
CA VAL A 29 -13.32 26.50 -9.52
C VAL A 29 -14.81 26.19 -9.70
N TYR A 30 -15.48 27.02 -10.48
CA TYR A 30 -16.84 26.78 -10.99
C TYR A 30 -16.73 26.60 -12.50
N ALA A 31 -16.72 25.34 -12.94
CA ALA A 31 -16.53 24.98 -14.33
C ALA A 31 -17.78 25.31 -15.18
N PRO A 32 -17.62 25.81 -16.41
CA PRO A 32 -18.73 26.03 -17.35
C PRO A 32 -19.49 24.75 -17.64
N SER A 33 -20.72 24.87 -18.11
CA SER A 33 -21.48 23.71 -18.57
C SER A 33 -21.05 23.24 -19.97
N ASP A 34 -20.41 24.11 -20.76
CA ASP A 34 -19.88 23.78 -22.09
C ASP A 34 -18.47 23.15 -22.03
N VAL A 35 -18.19 22.17 -22.89
CA VAL A 35 -16.91 21.43 -22.89
C VAL A 35 -15.76 22.26 -23.48
N GLY A 36 -16.04 23.13 -24.45
CA GLY A 36 -15.04 24.02 -25.05
C GLY A 36 -14.58 25.09 -24.06
N GLU A 37 -15.53 25.77 -23.41
CA GLU A 37 -15.25 26.80 -22.39
C GLU A 37 -14.51 26.25 -21.17
N ARG A 38 -14.77 24.98 -20.78
CA ARG A 38 -14.03 24.30 -19.70
C ARG A 38 -12.54 24.21 -19.99
N ARG A 39 -12.16 23.85 -21.22
CA ARG A 39 -10.75 23.71 -21.62
C ARG A 39 -10.01 25.04 -21.48
N GLU A 40 -10.67 26.13 -21.84
CA GLU A 40 -10.14 27.49 -21.72
C GLU A 40 -10.00 27.93 -20.25
N LEU A 41 -10.98 27.65 -19.39
CA LEU A 41 -10.90 27.91 -17.95
C LEU A 41 -9.70 27.21 -17.28
N PHE A 42 -9.50 25.93 -17.60
CA PHE A 42 -8.41 25.16 -16.99
C PHE A 42 -7.02 25.53 -17.56
N GLN A 43 -6.93 25.99 -18.82
CA GLN A 43 -5.70 26.57 -19.36
C GLN A 43 -5.31 27.87 -18.62
N HIS A 44 -6.28 28.72 -18.29
CA HIS A 44 -6.05 29.93 -17.48
C HIS A 44 -5.70 29.62 -16.02
N LEU A 45 -6.17 28.49 -15.47
CA LEU A 45 -5.81 28.03 -14.14
C LEU A 45 -4.38 27.47 -14.05
N ARG A 46 -3.81 26.98 -15.15
CA ARG A 46 -2.50 26.29 -15.14
C ARG A 46 -1.36 27.10 -14.52
N PRO A 47 -1.14 28.39 -14.86
CA PRO A 47 -0.10 29.20 -14.21
C PRO A 47 -0.30 29.35 -12.69
N GLN A 48 -1.54 29.18 -12.20
CA GLN A 48 -1.86 29.27 -10.79
C GLN A 48 -1.53 27.97 -10.04
N LEU A 49 -1.41 26.84 -10.75
CA LEU A 49 -1.02 25.53 -10.20
C LEU A 49 0.50 25.34 -10.10
N VAL A 50 1.27 26.10 -10.85
CA VAL A 50 2.74 26.04 -10.77
C VAL A 50 3.22 26.96 -9.64
N THR A 51 3.34 26.41 -8.44
CA THR A 51 3.72 27.17 -7.24
C THR A 51 4.41 26.28 -6.21
N SER A 52 5.32 26.87 -5.42
CA SER A 52 5.92 26.21 -4.25
C SER A 52 4.98 26.14 -3.04
N ARG A 53 3.80 26.75 -3.15
CA ARG A 53 2.75 26.76 -2.11
C ARG A 53 1.94 25.46 -2.15
N THR A 54 1.44 25.02 -1.00
CA THR A 54 0.47 23.91 -0.97
C THR A 54 -0.83 24.37 -1.62
N ILE A 55 -1.32 23.64 -2.62
CA ILE A 55 -2.55 23.97 -3.34
C ILE A 55 -3.74 23.27 -2.68
N MET A 56 -4.75 24.05 -2.33
CA MET A 56 -6.05 23.55 -1.88
C MET A 56 -7.09 23.89 -2.95
N MET A 57 -7.44 22.90 -3.78
CA MET A 57 -8.44 23.08 -4.84
C MET A 57 -9.83 22.60 -4.38
N GLY A 58 -10.86 23.38 -4.66
CA GLY A 58 -12.26 23.05 -4.41
C GLY A 58 -13.19 23.64 -5.47
N GLY A 59 -14.49 23.41 -5.34
CA GLY A 59 -15.53 24.03 -6.18
C GLY A 59 -16.43 23.05 -6.94
N ASP A 60 -17.30 23.59 -7.78
CA ASP A 60 -18.21 22.84 -8.66
C ASP A 60 -17.51 22.54 -9.99
N ILE A 61 -16.76 21.44 -9.99
CA ILE A 61 -16.08 20.93 -11.17
C ILE A 61 -17.11 20.06 -11.91
N ASN A 62 -18.04 20.70 -12.61
CA ASN A 62 -19.16 20.03 -13.29
C ASN A 62 -18.64 19.18 -14.48
N CYS A 63 -18.26 17.93 -14.22
CA CYS A 63 -17.38 17.12 -15.09
C CYS A 63 -18.07 15.96 -15.83
N ILE A 64 -19.22 16.20 -16.44
CA ILE A 64 -19.78 15.25 -17.40
C ILE A 64 -19.26 15.65 -18.79
N LEU A 65 -18.34 14.85 -19.35
CA LEU A 65 -17.74 15.10 -20.67
C LEU A 65 -18.55 14.50 -21.83
N GLU A 66 -19.47 13.58 -21.56
CA GLU A 66 -20.36 12.99 -22.56
C GLU A 66 -21.81 12.97 -22.06
N SER A 67 -22.75 13.37 -22.92
CA SER A 67 -24.20 13.35 -22.70
C SER A 67 -24.74 11.91 -22.61
N GLY A 68 -24.39 11.20 -21.53
CA GLY A 68 -24.80 9.82 -21.29
C GLY A 68 -24.00 9.08 -20.21
N GLY A 69 -22.86 9.60 -19.76
CA GLY A 69 -21.99 8.93 -18.79
C GLY A 69 -22.54 8.94 -17.36
N ARG A 70 -23.33 7.92 -16.99
CA ARG A 70 -23.40 7.51 -15.58
C ARG A 70 -22.14 6.74 -15.23
N CYS A 71 -21.48 7.15 -14.16
CA CYS A 71 -20.37 6.48 -13.51
C CYS A 71 -20.60 4.95 -13.41
N GLY A 72 -19.71 4.17 -14.02
CA GLY A 72 -19.43 2.79 -13.61
C GLY A 72 -19.29 1.75 -14.71
N THR A 73 -18.04 1.48 -15.13
CA THR A 73 -17.65 0.14 -15.61
C THR A 73 -16.44 -0.41 -14.84
N ARG A 74 -16.74 -1.45 -14.05
CA ARG A 74 -15.95 -2.56 -13.46
C ARG A 74 -14.43 -2.41 -13.23
N ALA A 75 -14.09 -2.36 -11.94
CA ALA A 75 -13.06 -3.14 -11.22
C ALA A 75 -11.90 -3.76 -12.02
N GLY A 76 -10.72 -3.14 -11.91
CA GLY A 76 -9.43 -3.71 -12.33
C GLY A 76 -8.31 -2.69 -12.39
N GLU A 77 -8.63 -1.44 -12.69
CA GLU A 77 -7.71 -0.31 -12.71
C GLU A 77 -8.27 0.78 -11.78
N GLY A 78 -7.40 1.55 -11.13
CA GLY A 78 -7.77 2.48 -10.05
C GLY A 78 -8.95 3.38 -10.41
N TRP A 79 -9.79 3.67 -9.42
CA TRP A 79 -10.95 4.55 -9.55
C TRP A 79 -10.49 5.99 -9.81
N MET A 80 -10.29 6.34 -11.07
CA MET A 80 -10.20 7.73 -11.52
C MET A 80 -11.44 8.01 -12.37
N ASP A 81 -12.31 8.86 -11.81
CA ASP A 81 -13.34 9.59 -12.55
C ASP A 81 -12.71 10.22 -13.81
N ASP A 82 -13.46 10.32 -14.92
CA ASP A 82 -12.98 10.99 -16.14
C ASP A 82 -12.57 12.45 -15.86
N ALA A 83 -13.13 13.08 -14.83
CA ALA A 83 -12.68 14.36 -14.28
C ALA A 83 -11.24 14.30 -13.71
N ALA A 84 -10.95 13.24 -12.96
CA ALA A 84 -9.64 13.01 -12.36
C ALA A 84 -8.62 12.56 -13.42
N LYS A 85 -9.05 11.87 -14.48
CA LYS A 85 -8.22 11.62 -15.67
C LYS A 85 -7.94 12.91 -16.43
N LEU A 86 -8.93 13.76 -16.67
CA LEU A 86 -8.74 15.04 -17.35
C LEU A 86 -7.82 15.97 -16.54
N LEU A 87 -8.05 16.10 -15.23
CA LEU A 87 -7.17 16.85 -14.33
C LEU A 87 -5.75 16.25 -14.30
N ALA A 88 -5.60 14.93 -14.26
CA ALA A 88 -4.30 14.28 -14.35
C ALA A 88 -3.63 14.51 -15.71
N GLU A 89 -4.35 14.39 -16.82
CA GLU A 89 -3.86 14.67 -18.17
C GLU A 89 -3.47 16.13 -18.35
N MET A 90 -4.15 17.07 -17.69
CA MET A 90 -3.90 18.51 -17.82
C MET A 90 -2.82 19.04 -16.87
N VAL A 91 -2.67 18.45 -15.68
CA VAL A 91 -1.60 18.79 -14.73
C VAL A 91 -0.34 18.02 -15.09
N VAL A 92 -0.44 16.71 -15.26
CA VAL A 92 0.71 15.83 -15.46
C VAL A 92 1.10 15.73 -16.93
N GLY A 93 0.16 15.84 -17.87
CA GLY A 93 0.46 15.66 -19.30
C GLY A 93 1.46 16.68 -19.86
N PRO A 94 1.25 18.00 -19.65
CA PRO A 94 2.21 19.00 -20.08
C PRO A 94 3.56 18.92 -19.34
N ASP A 95 3.55 18.64 -18.05
CA ASP A 95 4.79 18.48 -17.26
C ASP A 95 5.57 17.24 -17.73
N LEU A 96 4.87 16.15 -18.09
CA LEU A 96 5.48 14.98 -18.72
C LEU A 96 5.97 15.24 -20.15
N LEU A 97 5.33 16.15 -20.90
CA LEU A 97 5.79 16.55 -22.24
C LEU A 97 7.05 17.41 -22.14
N GLU A 98 7.06 18.39 -21.24
CA GLU A 98 8.24 19.21 -20.94
C GLU A 98 9.40 18.33 -20.46
N LEU A 99 9.12 17.37 -19.58
CA LEU A 99 10.07 16.35 -19.17
C LEU A 99 10.57 15.49 -20.34
N ASP A 100 9.69 15.10 -21.27
CA ASP A 100 10.05 14.33 -22.48
C ASP A 100 11.02 15.14 -23.35
N GLU A 101 10.73 16.44 -23.54
CA GLU A 101 11.54 17.38 -24.32
C GLU A 101 12.89 17.67 -23.67
N GLU A 102 12.91 17.94 -22.36
CA GLU A 102 14.13 18.16 -21.57
C GLU A 102 15.03 16.91 -21.61
N MET A 103 14.46 15.72 -21.44
CA MET A 103 15.20 14.45 -21.52
C MET A 103 15.81 14.21 -22.90
N GLU A 104 15.14 14.62 -23.98
CA GLU A 104 15.67 14.52 -25.34
C GLU A 104 16.79 15.51 -25.60
N GLN A 105 16.66 16.75 -25.10
CA GLN A 105 17.67 17.81 -25.25
C GLN A 105 18.94 17.49 -24.47
N GLU A 106 18.80 17.15 -23.20
CA GLU A 106 19.93 16.87 -22.28
C GLU A 106 20.51 15.46 -22.46
N GLY A 107 19.73 14.54 -23.04
CA GLY A 107 20.15 13.16 -23.26
C GLY A 107 20.33 12.35 -21.97
N VAL A 108 19.73 12.80 -20.87
CA VAL A 108 19.73 12.16 -19.55
C VAL A 108 18.42 12.48 -18.80
N MET A 109 18.01 11.61 -17.89
CA MET A 109 16.85 11.88 -17.01
C MET A 109 17.19 12.91 -15.93
N PRO A 110 16.21 13.70 -15.43
CA PRO A 110 16.41 14.50 -14.21
C PRO A 110 16.82 13.63 -13.02
N HIS A 111 17.53 14.24 -12.07
CA HIS A 111 18.09 13.53 -10.91
C HIS A 111 17.06 12.70 -10.13
N THR A 112 15.85 13.24 -9.93
CA THR A 112 14.76 12.59 -9.19
C THR A 112 14.21 11.33 -9.88
N LEU A 113 14.40 11.19 -11.20
CA LEU A 113 13.99 10.00 -11.96
C LEU A 113 15.12 8.95 -12.05
N ARG A 114 16.37 9.36 -11.78
CA ARG A 114 17.55 8.48 -11.78
C ARG A 114 17.75 7.76 -10.44
N GLU A 115 17.08 8.20 -9.38
CA GLU A 115 17.18 7.61 -8.05
C GLU A 115 16.19 6.46 -7.84
N GLY A 116 16.70 5.31 -7.39
CA GLY A 116 15.90 4.19 -6.89
C GLY A 116 16.22 3.83 -5.44
N MET A 117 15.21 3.57 -4.61
CA MET A 117 15.42 3.07 -3.24
C MET A 117 15.39 1.55 -3.20
N ILE A 118 16.48 0.90 -2.77
CA ILE A 118 16.54 -0.56 -2.68
C ILE A 118 16.00 -1.04 -1.32
N ALA A 119 14.93 -1.83 -1.37
CA ALA A 119 14.43 -2.62 -0.26
C ALA A 119 14.83 -4.10 -0.44
N LEU A 120 15.32 -4.74 0.62
CA LEU A 120 15.66 -6.16 0.60
C LEU A 120 14.46 -7.02 1.05
N LEU A 121 13.99 -7.90 0.17
CA LEU A 121 12.99 -8.91 0.50
C LEU A 121 13.64 -10.28 0.72
N TYR A 122 13.38 -10.90 1.86
CA TYR A 122 13.88 -12.24 2.11
C TYR A 122 13.10 -13.28 1.28
N LYS A 123 13.80 -14.14 0.53
CA LYS A 123 13.21 -15.19 -0.33
C LYS A 123 12.68 -16.40 0.46
N HIS A 124 12.62 -16.29 1.79
CA HIS A 124 12.09 -17.34 2.67
C HIS A 124 12.77 -18.71 2.56
N LYS A 125 14.00 -18.75 2.04
CA LYS A 125 14.78 -19.96 1.78
C LYS A 125 16.21 -19.81 2.32
N GLY A 126 16.71 -20.80 3.04
CA GLY A 126 18.09 -20.85 3.55
C GLY A 126 18.34 -20.01 4.82
N GLU A 127 19.60 -19.63 5.06
CA GLU A 127 20.02 -18.80 6.18
C GLU A 127 19.98 -17.31 5.85
N ARG A 128 19.50 -16.48 6.78
CA ARG A 128 19.37 -15.03 6.60
C ARG A 128 20.68 -14.27 6.47
N CYS A 129 21.76 -14.80 7.02
CA CYS A 129 23.08 -14.18 6.93
C CYS A 129 23.66 -14.25 5.50
N ASN A 130 23.09 -15.10 4.64
CA ASN A 130 23.51 -15.24 3.25
C ASN A 130 22.71 -14.30 2.34
N LEU A 131 23.40 -13.32 1.76
CA LEU A 131 22.80 -12.33 0.84
C LEU A 131 22.12 -12.95 -0.39
N LYS A 132 22.51 -14.16 -0.82
CA LYS A 132 21.87 -14.87 -1.94
C LYS A 132 20.39 -15.20 -1.69
N ASN A 133 20.00 -15.25 -0.41
CA ASN A 133 18.64 -15.53 0.04
C ASN A 133 17.76 -14.27 0.13
N TRP A 134 18.29 -13.12 -0.27
CA TRP A 134 17.55 -11.85 -0.34
C TRP A 134 17.37 -11.44 -1.80
N CYS A 135 16.23 -10.83 -2.09
CA CYS A 135 15.88 -10.23 -3.36
C CYS A 135 15.89 -8.71 -3.18
N PRO A 136 16.82 -7.97 -3.81
CA PRO A 136 16.71 -6.52 -3.85
C PRO A 136 15.52 -6.12 -4.72
N ILE A 137 14.74 -5.15 -4.26
CA ILE A 137 13.68 -4.50 -5.02
C ILE A 137 13.94 -3.01 -5.03
N SER A 138 14.06 -2.46 -6.23
CA SER A 138 14.19 -1.02 -6.44
C SER A 138 12.82 -0.35 -6.47
N LEU A 139 12.58 0.56 -5.53
CA LEU A 139 11.42 1.44 -5.48
C LEU A 139 11.76 2.69 -6.28
N LEU A 140 11.14 2.80 -7.46
CA LEU A 140 11.35 3.90 -8.41
C LEU A 140 10.24 4.94 -8.32
N ASN A 141 10.56 6.17 -8.73
CA ASN A 141 9.62 7.27 -8.88
C ASN A 141 8.40 6.85 -9.76
N VAL A 142 7.23 7.40 -9.45
CA VAL A 142 6.00 7.21 -10.23
C VAL A 142 6.13 7.76 -11.65
N ASP A 143 6.77 8.92 -11.84
CA ASP A 143 6.96 9.56 -13.15
C ASP A 143 7.79 8.67 -14.07
N TYR A 144 8.87 8.10 -13.53
CA TYR A 144 9.67 7.07 -14.21
C TYR A 144 8.80 5.88 -14.64
N LYS A 145 7.92 5.38 -13.76
CA LYS A 145 7.04 4.23 -14.07
C LYS A 145 6.06 4.56 -15.19
N ILE A 146 5.56 5.79 -15.25
CA ILE A 146 4.68 6.26 -16.33
C ILE A 146 5.46 6.26 -17.66
N LEU A 147 6.66 6.85 -17.69
CA LEU A 147 7.52 6.86 -18.87
C LEU A 147 7.91 5.45 -19.32
N ALA A 148 8.32 4.58 -18.39
CA ALA A 148 8.62 3.18 -18.66
C ALA A 148 7.39 2.46 -19.25
N LYS A 149 6.19 2.72 -18.71
CA LYS A 149 4.96 2.13 -19.20
C LYS A 149 4.60 2.60 -20.62
N LYS A 150 4.82 3.88 -20.93
CA LYS A 150 4.69 4.45 -22.29
C LYS A 150 5.59 3.68 -23.28
N MET A 151 6.86 3.46 -22.91
CA MET A 151 7.82 2.70 -23.73
C MET A 151 7.40 1.25 -23.92
N VAL A 152 6.99 0.56 -22.85
CA VAL A 152 6.49 -0.83 -22.92
C VAL A 152 5.26 -0.94 -23.81
N ASN A 153 4.31 -0.02 -23.69
CA ASN A 153 3.09 -0.04 -24.50
C ASN A 153 3.38 0.17 -25.99
N ARG A 154 4.40 0.99 -26.34
CA ARG A 154 4.87 1.11 -27.73
C ARG A 154 5.51 -0.19 -28.22
N LEU A 155 6.36 -0.82 -27.41
CA LEU A 155 7.04 -2.06 -27.78
C LEU A 155 6.06 -3.22 -27.97
N LYS A 156 5.00 -3.31 -27.16
CA LYS A 156 3.98 -4.38 -27.24
C LYS A 156 3.40 -4.58 -28.64
N GLY A 157 3.24 -3.51 -29.42
CA GLY A 157 2.73 -3.61 -30.79
C GLY A 157 3.64 -4.42 -31.72
N ALA A 158 4.95 -4.38 -31.50
CA ALA A 158 5.95 -5.06 -32.31
C ALA A 158 6.35 -6.45 -31.76
N MET A 159 6.03 -6.76 -30.49
CA MET A 159 6.45 -8.00 -29.82
C MET A 159 6.01 -9.28 -30.55
N GLY A 160 4.83 -9.27 -31.17
CA GLY A 160 4.30 -10.43 -31.89
C GLY A 160 5.10 -10.79 -33.14
N GLU A 161 5.76 -9.81 -33.77
CA GLU A 161 6.57 -9.98 -34.98
C GLU A 161 8.04 -10.28 -34.65
N ILE A 162 8.57 -9.66 -33.58
CA ILE A 162 9.98 -9.80 -33.18
C ILE A 162 10.25 -11.16 -32.51
N VAL A 163 9.29 -11.66 -31.73
CA VAL A 163 9.50 -12.82 -30.85
C VAL A 163 8.88 -14.08 -31.44
N HIS A 164 9.71 -15.12 -31.59
CA HIS A 164 9.29 -16.43 -32.12
C HIS A 164 8.07 -16.99 -31.35
N PRO A 165 7.10 -17.65 -32.02
CA PRO A 165 5.87 -18.17 -31.39
C PRO A 165 6.08 -19.03 -30.14
N ASP A 166 7.19 -19.77 -30.06
CA ASP A 166 7.50 -20.66 -28.93
C ASP A 166 7.81 -19.91 -27.62
N GLN A 167 8.14 -18.62 -27.69
CA GLN A 167 8.32 -17.79 -26.51
C GLN A 167 6.97 -17.19 -26.08
N THR A 168 6.42 -17.75 -25.01
CA THR A 168 5.06 -17.44 -24.54
C THR A 168 4.99 -16.38 -23.45
N CYS A 169 6.09 -16.14 -22.73
CA CYS A 169 6.14 -15.19 -21.63
C CYS A 169 6.13 -13.73 -22.11
N GLU A 170 5.33 -12.88 -21.46
CA GLU A 170 5.25 -11.42 -21.68
C GLU A 170 4.88 -10.96 -23.10
N VAL A 171 4.45 -11.87 -23.99
CA VAL A 171 3.93 -11.53 -25.32
C VAL A 171 2.40 -11.47 -25.29
N PRO A 172 1.78 -10.35 -25.72
CA PRO A 172 0.32 -10.23 -25.78
C PRO A 172 -0.34 -11.38 -26.56
N GLY A 173 -1.37 -11.97 -25.98
CA GLY A 173 -2.15 -13.04 -26.62
C GLY A 173 -1.60 -14.47 -26.45
N ARG A 174 -0.37 -14.64 -25.95
CA ARG A 174 0.23 -15.96 -25.67
C ARG A 174 0.03 -16.35 -24.20
N ARG A 175 -0.17 -17.64 -23.91
CA ARG A 175 -0.43 -18.13 -22.55
C ARG A 175 0.58 -19.18 -22.15
N VAL A 176 0.90 -19.23 -20.85
CA VAL A 176 1.74 -20.29 -20.26
C VAL A 176 1.18 -21.69 -20.52
N THR A 177 -0.15 -21.81 -20.66
CA THR A 177 -0.84 -23.05 -21.00
C THR A 177 -0.41 -23.63 -22.34
N ASP A 178 -0.01 -22.79 -23.28
CA ASP A 178 0.37 -23.21 -24.64
C ASP A 178 1.71 -23.96 -24.58
N SER A 179 2.68 -23.45 -23.80
CA SER A 179 3.94 -24.14 -23.54
C SER A 179 3.73 -25.44 -22.75
N LEU A 180 2.81 -25.47 -21.79
CA LEU A 180 2.48 -26.69 -21.06
C LEU A 180 1.86 -27.76 -21.96
N ALA A 181 0.95 -27.37 -22.86
CA ALA A 181 0.36 -28.26 -23.85
C ALA A 181 1.43 -28.80 -24.81
N LEU A 182 2.31 -27.93 -25.33
CA LEU A 182 3.42 -28.33 -26.19
C LEU A 182 4.33 -29.35 -25.50
N ILE A 183 4.75 -29.08 -24.25
CA ILE A 183 5.61 -30.00 -23.49
C ILE A 183 4.90 -31.34 -23.26
N ARG A 184 3.63 -31.31 -22.79
CA ARG A 184 2.83 -32.52 -22.55
C ARG A 184 2.70 -33.37 -23.82
N ASP A 185 2.28 -32.75 -24.92
CA ASP A 185 1.99 -33.45 -26.17
C ASP A 185 3.29 -33.97 -26.81
N THR A 186 4.39 -33.22 -26.68
CA THR A 186 5.72 -33.66 -27.10
C THR A 186 6.20 -34.87 -26.29
N ILE A 187 6.04 -34.86 -24.97
CA ILE A 187 6.39 -36.01 -24.11
C ILE A 187 5.55 -37.24 -24.48
N GLN A 188 4.24 -37.06 -24.71
CA GLN A 188 3.36 -38.15 -25.14
C GLN A 188 3.82 -38.72 -26.48
N TYR A 189 4.07 -37.86 -27.48
CA TYR A 189 4.51 -38.26 -28.81
C TYR A 189 5.85 -39.02 -28.79
N ILE A 190 6.82 -38.53 -28.01
CA ILE A 190 8.11 -39.20 -27.80
C ILE A 190 7.91 -40.60 -27.21
N THR A 191 7.01 -40.72 -26.24
CA THR A 191 6.69 -41.99 -25.55
C THR A 191 6.03 -42.98 -26.50
N ASP A 192 5.00 -42.56 -27.24
CA ASP A 192 4.23 -43.41 -28.16
C ASP A 192 5.08 -43.94 -29.31
N ARG A 193 6.07 -43.15 -29.76
CA ARG A 193 6.95 -43.49 -30.88
C ARG A 193 8.30 -44.07 -30.45
N ASN A 194 8.55 -44.20 -29.15
CA ASN A 194 9.82 -44.64 -28.57
C ASN A 194 11.04 -43.87 -29.12
N ILE A 195 10.91 -42.54 -29.19
CA ILE A 195 11.97 -41.66 -29.70
C ILE A 195 12.99 -41.40 -28.59
N ARG A 196 14.28 -41.49 -28.91
CA ARG A 196 15.35 -41.12 -27.97
C ARG A 196 15.42 -39.60 -27.83
N ALA A 197 15.00 -39.06 -26.67
CA ALA A 197 15.01 -37.62 -26.39
C ALA A 197 15.42 -37.31 -24.94
N ALA A 198 15.84 -36.07 -24.68
CA ALA A 198 16.14 -35.56 -23.34
C ALA A 198 15.50 -34.17 -23.15
N LEU A 199 14.86 -33.96 -22.00
CA LEU A 199 14.32 -32.67 -21.59
C LEU A 199 15.32 -31.97 -20.66
N VAL A 200 15.87 -30.83 -21.08
CA VAL A 200 16.88 -30.08 -20.33
C VAL A 200 16.29 -28.76 -19.84
N CYS A 201 16.24 -28.58 -18.52
CA CYS A 201 15.80 -27.33 -17.89
C CYS A 201 17.01 -26.45 -17.59
N LEU A 202 17.07 -25.25 -18.19
CA LEU A 202 18.15 -24.27 -18.00
C LEU A 202 17.62 -23.08 -17.19
N ASP A 203 18.41 -22.61 -16.23
CA ASP A 203 18.09 -21.44 -15.40
C ASP A 203 19.20 -20.39 -15.54
N GLN A 204 18.83 -19.12 -15.68
CA GLN A 204 19.77 -18.01 -15.84
C GLN A 204 19.98 -17.28 -14.52
N GLU A 205 21.22 -17.24 -14.03
CA GLU A 205 21.55 -16.53 -12.81
C GLU A 205 21.40 -15.01 -13.00
N LYS A 206 20.49 -14.40 -12.23
CA LYS A 206 20.25 -12.94 -12.22
C LYS A 206 20.04 -12.38 -13.64
N ALA A 207 19.14 -13.01 -14.39
CA ALA A 207 18.91 -12.72 -15.80
C ALA A 207 18.74 -11.22 -16.09
N PHE A 208 18.01 -10.47 -15.25
CA PHE A 208 17.82 -9.02 -15.43
C PHE A 208 19.07 -8.19 -15.09
N ASP A 209 19.75 -8.50 -13.98
CA ASP A 209 20.90 -7.70 -13.50
C ASP A 209 22.15 -7.88 -14.39
N ARG A 210 22.22 -8.96 -15.18
CA ARG A 210 23.39 -9.30 -15.99
C ARG A 210 23.30 -8.88 -17.46
N VAL A 211 22.19 -8.29 -17.89
CA VAL A 211 22.05 -7.83 -19.28
C VAL A 211 23.02 -6.67 -19.53
N SER A 212 23.91 -6.82 -20.51
CA SER A 212 24.75 -5.72 -20.98
C SER A 212 23.89 -4.68 -21.69
N HIS A 213 23.95 -3.42 -21.23
CA HIS A 213 23.22 -2.32 -21.86
C HIS A 213 23.70 -2.05 -23.29
N GLU A 214 24.98 -2.27 -23.57
CA GLU A 214 25.54 -2.14 -24.92
C GLU A 214 24.97 -3.22 -25.86
N PHE A 215 24.92 -4.47 -25.38
CA PHE A 215 24.33 -5.57 -26.14
C PHE A 215 22.85 -5.31 -26.41
N MET A 216 22.09 -4.89 -25.39
CA MET A 216 20.69 -4.52 -25.54
C MET A 216 20.49 -3.42 -26.59
N GLY A 217 21.31 -2.37 -26.57
CA GLY A 217 21.26 -1.30 -27.57
C GLY A 217 21.46 -1.82 -29.00
N ARG A 218 22.45 -2.67 -29.22
CA ARG A 218 22.71 -3.30 -30.54
C ARG A 218 21.57 -4.21 -30.99
N VAL A 219 20.96 -4.96 -30.07
CA VAL A 219 19.82 -5.82 -30.37
C VAL A 219 18.60 -4.99 -30.79
N LEU A 220 18.30 -3.91 -30.07
CA LEU A 220 17.17 -3.03 -30.42
C LEU A 220 17.34 -2.42 -31.82
N GLN A 221 18.55 -1.96 -32.14
CA GLN A 221 18.89 -1.46 -33.47
C GLN A 221 18.83 -2.56 -34.54
N GLY A 222 19.32 -3.77 -34.24
CA GLY A 222 19.30 -4.91 -35.16
C GLY A 222 17.89 -5.37 -35.54
N PHE A 223 16.92 -5.23 -34.64
CA PHE A 223 15.50 -5.45 -34.91
C PHE A 223 14.79 -4.26 -35.59
N GLY A 224 15.52 -3.19 -35.92
CA GLY A 224 14.98 -2.03 -36.63
C GLY A 224 14.07 -1.15 -35.77
N LEU A 225 14.18 -1.20 -34.44
CA LEU A 225 13.46 -0.26 -33.58
C LEU A 225 14.04 1.15 -33.78
N GLY A 226 13.17 2.12 -34.02
CA GLY A 226 13.59 3.47 -34.43
C GLY A 226 14.57 4.14 -33.46
N ASP A 227 15.46 4.96 -34.00
CA ASP A 227 16.57 5.59 -33.25
C ASP A 227 16.09 6.36 -32.01
N ARG A 228 14.95 7.05 -32.13
CA ARG A 228 14.32 7.74 -31.00
C ARG A 228 14.01 6.76 -29.86
N PHE A 229 13.40 5.62 -30.15
CA PHE A 229 13.09 4.60 -29.15
C PHE A 229 14.36 4.04 -28.50
N CYS A 230 15.36 3.70 -29.31
CA CYS A 230 16.66 3.22 -28.82
C CYS A 230 17.34 4.27 -27.93
N ASN A 231 17.26 5.55 -28.29
CA ASN A 231 17.80 6.65 -27.50
C ASN A 231 17.09 6.81 -26.15
N TYR A 232 15.75 6.69 -26.10
CA TYR A 232 15.03 6.69 -24.82
C TYR A 232 15.43 5.53 -23.93
N VAL A 233 15.56 4.31 -24.46
CA VAL A 233 16.06 3.18 -23.67
C VAL A 233 17.43 3.50 -23.11
N ARG A 234 18.35 4.05 -23.93
CA ARG A 234 19.68 4.48 -23.47
C ARG A 234 19.58 5.51 -22.34
N ILE A 235 18.78 6.57 -22.51
CA ILE A 235 18.56 7.63 -21.51
C ILE A 235 18.08 7.03 -20.18
N MET A 236 17.13 6.10 -20.22
CA MET A 236 16.57 5.45 -19.02
C MET A 236 17.57 4.59 -18.23
N TYR A 237 18.67 4.17 -18.85
CA TYR A 237 19.75 3.41 -18.22
C TYR A 237 21.01 4.25 -17.95
N THR A 238 21.02 5.53 -18.31
CA THR A 238 22.19 6.42 -18.16
C THR A 238 22.24 7.05 -16.78
N ASP A 239 23.39 6.91 -16.10
CA ASP A 239 23.70 7.53 -14.80
C ASP A 239 22.63 7.28 -13.72
N ILE A 240 22.04 6.07 -13.72
CA ILE A 240 21.11 5.62 -12.69
C ILE A 240 21.87 5.26 -11.41
N PHE A 241 21.33 5.67 -10.26
CA PHE A 241 21.91 5.37 -8.95
C PHE A 241 20.84 4.87 -7.99
N SER A 242 21.27 4.18 -6.95
CA SER A 242 20.35 3.58 -5.99
C SER A 242 20.82 3.75 -4.56
N SER A 243 19.90 4.19 -3.72
CA SER A 243 20.08 4.37 -2.28
C SER A 243 19.52 3.14 -1.56
N VAL A 244 20.33 2.46 -0.76
CA VAL A 244 19.85 1.33 0.05
C VAL A 244 19.23 1.88 1.34
N MET A 245 18.06 1.39 1.74
CA MET A 245 17.44 1.81 3.02
C MET A 245 18.23 1.24 4.21
N LEU A 246 19.23 1.99 4.69
CA LEU A 246 20.20 1.55 5.69
C LEU A 246 19.74 1.70 7.15
N LEU A 247 18.79 2.59 7.48
CA LEU A 247 18.48 2.93 8.88
C LEU A 247 18.07 1.72 9.73
N ALA A 248 17.12 0.91 9.24
CA ALA A 248 16.70 -0.30 9.97
C ALA A 248 17.87 -1.27 10.18
N GLU A 249 18.73 -1.44 9.18
CA GLU A 249 19.85 -2.38 9.27
C GLU A 249 20.99 -1.83 10.12
N TYR A 250 21.24 -0.52 10.05
CA TYR A 250 22.18 0.21 10.90
C TYR A 250 21.79 0.09 12.36
N ILE A 251 20.52 0.29 12.69
CA ILE A 251 19.96 0.08 14.04
C ILE A 251 20.09 -1.39 14.47
N ARG A 252 19.76 -2.35 13.58
CA ARG A 252 19.81 -3.78 13.89
C ARG A 252 21.22 -4.29 14.16
N LYS A 253 22.20 -3.86 13.37
CA LYS A 253 23.61 -4.28 13.49
C LYS A 253 24.40 -3.57 14.58
N ASN A 254 23.94 -2.42 15.04
CA ASN A 254 24.63 -1.69 16.09
C ASN A 254 24.63 -2.50 17.41
N PRO A 255 25.81 -2.91 17.93
CA PRO A 255 25.90 -3.71 19.16
C PRO A 255 25.56 -2.91 20.42
N ASN A 256 25.61 -1.58 20.35
CA ASN A 256 25.28 -0.70 21.46
C ASN A 256 23.77 -0.46 21.60
N ILE A 257 22.98 -0.89 20.61
CA ILE A 257 21.52 -0.81 20.67
C ILE A 257 20.98 -2.19 21.03
N ARG A 258 20.42 -2.32 22.24
CA ARG A 258 19.70 -3.51 22.67
C ARG A 258 18.22 -3.34 22.43
N GLY A 259 17.63 -4.31 21.73
CA GLY A 259 16.18 -4.39 21.53
C GLY A 259 15.51 -5.34 22.51
N ILE A 260 14.22 -5.57 22.29
CA ILE A 260 13.46 -6.55 23.07
C ILE A 260 13.84 -7.95 22.59
N PRO A 261 14.37 -8.84 23.45
CA PRO A 261 14.72 -10.19 23.05
C PRO A 261 13.48 -10.96 22.58
N THR A 262 13.61 -11.69 21.48
CA THR A 262 12.52 -12.48 20.95
C THR A 262 12.31 -13.72 21.82
N PRO A 263 11.06 -14.10 22.10
CA PRO A 263 10.77 -15.33 22.84
C PRO A 263 11.39 -16.55 22.16
N GLY A 264 12.08 -17.38 22.95
CA GLY A 264 12.75 -18.60 22.48
C GLY A 264 14.14 -18.41 21.88
N ASP A 265 14.63 -17.18 21.73
CA ASP A 265 15.99 -16.91 21.24
C ASP A 265 16.50 -15.56 21.74
N ALA A 266 17.27 -15.62 22.82
CA ALA A 266 17.84 -14.44 23.48
C ALA A 266 18.88 -13.69 22.62
N LYS A 267 19.37 -14.28 21.51
CA LYS A 267 20.32 -13.62 20.61
C LYS A 267 19.63 -12.78 19.54
N LYS A 268 18.33 -12.95 19.32
CA LYS A 268 17.55 -12.19 18.34
C LYS A 268 16.69 -11.16 19.06
N GLU A 269 16.83 -9.90 18.66
CA GLU A 269 16.17 -8.76 19.29
C GLU A 269 15.27 -8.00 18.32
N VAL A 270 14.20 -7.40 18.85
CA VAL A 270 13.32 -6.47 18.14
C VAL A 270 13.77 -5.06 18.50
N LYS A 271 14.38 -4.34 17.55
CA LYS A 271 14.93 -3.00 17.78
C LYS A 271 14.10 -1.86 17.19
N CYS A 272 13.43 -2.10 16.06
CA CYS A 272 12.66 -1.07 15.36
C CYS A 272 11.61 -1.64 14.40
N THR A 273 10.55 -0.86 14.17
CA THR A 273 9.62 -0.99 13.04
C THR A 273 9.56 0.35 12.30
N LEU A 274 9.66 0.30 10.98
CA LEU A 274 9.61 1.48 10.12
C LEU A 274 8.35 1.40 9.26
N TYR A 275 7.57 2.48 9.25
CA TYR A 275 6.44 2.66 8.35
C TYR A 275 6.50 4.08 7.75
N MET A 276 7.15 4.22 6.60
CA MET A 276 7.43 5.51 5.96
C MET A 276 8.14 6.46 6.93
N ASP A 277 7.48 7.54 7.35
CA ASP A 277 7.94 8.54 8.31
C ASP A 277 7.80 8.08 9.78
N ASP A 278 6.89 7.14 10.07
CA ASP A 278 6.68 6.60 11.41
C ASP A 278 7.76 5.56 11.77
N VAL A 279 8.73 5.99 12.57
CA VAL A 279 9.78 5.13 13.15
C VAL A 279 9.41 4.80 14.58
N THR A 280 9.08 3.53 14.86
CA THR A 280 8.91 3.05 16.24
C THR A 280 10.14 2.27 16.68
N LEU A 281 10.72 2.68 17.80
CA LEU A 281 11.93 2.08 18.35
C LEU A 281 11.60 1.26 19.60
N PHE A 282 12.29 0.14 19.77
CA PHE A 282 12.15 -0.76 20.91
C PHE A 282 13.50 -0.88 21.60
N SER A 283 13.54 -0.53 22.88
CA SER A 283 14.76 -0.54 23.70
C SER A 283 14.47 -1.08 25.09
N THR A 284 15.48 -1.67 25.72
CA THR A 284 15.42 -2.17 27.10
C THR A 284 16.03 -1.24 28.14
N ASP A 285 16.80 -0.24 27.70
CA ASP A 285 17.57 0.65 28.58
C ASP A 285 17.80 2.03 27.93
N GLY A 286 18.12 3.03 28.76
CA GLY A 286 18.35 4.41 28.32
C GLY A 286 19.58 4.58 27.42
N LYS A 287 20.65 3.79 27.61
CA LYS A 287 21.88 3.88 26.78
C LYS A 287 21.59 3.46 25.34
N SER A 288 20.83 2.38 25.17
CA SER A 288 20.35 1.90 23.88
C SER A 288 19.44 2.93 23.20
N VAL A 289 18.60 3.67 23.95
CA VAL A 289 17.82 4.80 23.40
C VAL A 289 18.71 5.94 22.92
N GLN A 290 19.77 6.29 23.67
CA GLN A 290 20.74 7.29 23.23
C GLN A 290 21.48 6.85 21.96
N SER A 291 21.98 5.60 21.92
CA SER A 291 22.63 5.04 20.72
C SER A 291 21.69 4.96 19.52
N LEU A 292 20.40 4.71 19.73
CA LEU A 292 19.37 4.79 18.70
C LEU A 292 19.20 6.21 18.15
N LEU A 293 19.17 7.21 19.02
CA LEU A 293 19.04 8.60 18.64
C LEU A 293 20.27 9.12 17.90
N GLU A 294 21.46 8.72 18.35
CA GLU A 294 22.71 8.95 17.62
C GLU A 294 22.68 8.30 16.24
N ALA A 295 22.21 7.04 16.15
CA ALA A 295 22.08 6.37 14.87
C ALA A 295 21.10 7.08 13.92
N CYS A 296 19.97 7.57 14.43
CA CYS A 296 19.04 8.38 13.64
C CYS A 296 19.63 9.76 13.29
N LYS A 297 20.43 10.38 14.16
CA LYS A 297 21.10 11.66 13.90
C LYS A 297 22.17 11.52 12.83
N ASP A 298 22.98 10.46 12.89
CA ASP A 298 23.99 10.16 11.87
C ASP A 298 23.35 9.81 10.53
N PHE A 299 22.26 9.04 10.56
CA PHE A 299 21.43 8.84 9.38
C PHE A 299 20.86 10.17 8.86
N GLY A 300 20.42 11.07 9.74
CA GLY A 300 19.93 12.40 9.39
C GLY A 300 20.99 13.30 8.76
N LYS A 301 22.27 13.21 9.19
CA LYS A 301 23.38 13.92 8.54
C LYS A 301 23.57 13.48 7.09
N ALA A 302 23.36 12.20 6.80
CA ALA A 302 23.52 11.63 5.46
C ALA A 302 22.26 11.80 4.58
N SER A 303 21.07 11.71 5.17
CA SER A 303 19.78 11.68 4.44
C SER A 303 19.03 13.01 4.43
N GLY A 304 19.43 13.98 5.26
CA GLY A 304 18.66 15.20 5.51
C GLY A 304 17.44 15.02 6.41
N ALA A 305 17.12 13.78 6.83
CA ALA A 305 15.97 13.50 7.70
C ALA A 305 16.21 14.02 9.13
N LYS A 306 15.19 14.64 9.73
CA LYS A 306 15.27 15.19 11.09
C LYS A 306 14.14 14.65 11.97
N ILE A 307 14.48 14.14 13.15
CA ILE A 307 13.49 13.71 14.15
C ILE A 307 12.76 14.96 14.68
N ASN A 308 11.43 14.90 14.67
CA ASN A 308 10.58 15.89 15.32
C ASN A 308 10.42 15.52 16.81
N VAL A 309 11.24 16.12 17.67
CA VAL A 309 11.27 15.81 19.11
C VAL A 309 9.95 16.19 19.79
N ASP A 310 9.31 17.29 19.36
CA ASP A 310 8.06 17.79 19.95
C ASP A 310 6.87 16.86 19.69
N LYS A 311 6.87 16.16 18.55
CA LYS A 311 5.89 15.12 18.21
C LYS A 311 6.28 13.73 18.70
N SER A 312 7.54 13.54 19.11
CA SER A 312 8.04 12.24 19.57
C SER A 312 7.67 12.04 21.04
N GLN A 313 7.13 10.87 21.36
CA GLN A 313 6.72 10.53 22.72
C GLN A 313 7.29 9.17 23.11
N ALA A 314 7.72 9.03 24.36
CA ALA A 314 8.16 7.77 24.90
C ALA A 314 7.05 7.15 25.76
N LYS A 315 6.94 5.82 25.67
CA LYS A 315 6.16 5.06 26.65
C LYS A 315 6.99 3.94 27.23
N LEU A 316 6.96 3.91 28.54
CA LEU A 316 7.71 2.97 29.35
C LEU A 316 6.86 1.75 29.65
N PHE A 317 7.47 0.59 29.53
CA PHE A 317 6.93 -0.69 29.95
C PHE A 317 7.93 -1.35 30.88
N GLY A 318 7.47 -1.87 32.02
CA GLY A 318 8.33 -2.41 33.07
C GLY A 318 8.83 -1.34 34.06
N CYS A 319 9.75 -1.73 34.95
CA CYS A 319 10.35 -0.83 35.93
C CYS A 319 11.50 -0.05 35.28
N TRP A 320 11.38 1.27 35.23
CA TRP A 320 12.41 2.18 34.72
C TRP A 320 12.93 3.07 35.83
N ASP A 321 14.25 3.19 35.94
CA ASP A 321 14.91 4.13 36.84
C ASP A 321 15.22 5.44 36.09
N LEU A 322 14.21 6.29 35.97
CA LEU A 322 14.30 7.55 35.23
C LEU A 322 15.24 8.57 35.90
N CYS A 323 15.59 8.38 37.17
CA CYS A 323 16.56 9.23 37.85
C CYS A 323 17.97 9.00 37.28
N ASN A 324 18.30 7.76 36.92
CA ASN A 324 19.60 7.39 36.36
C ASN A 324 19.59 7.26 34.83
N GLU A 325 18.43 7.04 34.20
CA GLU A 325 18.27 6.86 32.75
C GLU A 325 17.22 7.84 32.16
N PRO A 326 17.52 9.15 32.06
CA PRO A 326 16.60 10.12 31.51
C PRO A 326 16.40 9.90 30.01
N LEU A 327 15.13 9.95 29.57
CA LEU A 327 14.76 9.91 28.15
C LEU A 327 14.51 11.33 27.63
N PRO A 328 14.92 11.66 26.39
CA PRO A 328 14.80 13.00 25.84
C PRO A 328 13.39 13.33 25.28
N PHE A 329 12.40 12.49 25.57
CA PHE A 329 11.04 12.63 25.09
C PHE A 329 10.06 12.76 26.27
N PRO A 330 8.95 13.48 26.11
CA PRO A 330 7.85 13.44 27.07
C PRO A 330 7.36 12.00 27.25
N ILE A 331 7.15 11.60 28.50
CA ILE A 331 6.68 10.26 28.89
C ILE A 331 5.16 10.29 28.99
N GLU A 332 4.47 9.56 28.12
CA GLU A 332 3.01 9.50 28.14
C GLU A 332 2.50 8.45 29.15
N ALA A 333 1.71 8.91 30.13
CA ALA A 333 1.04 8.04 31.10
C ALA A 333 -0.29 7.47 30.53
N GLY A 334 -0.59 6.20 30.82
CA GLY A 334 -1.88 5.59 30.46
C GLY A 334 -1.82 4.73 29.21
N LEU A 335 -2.71 4.91 28.24
CA LEU A 335 -2.76 4.15 26.98
C LEU A 335 -2.10 4.97 25.86
N VAL A 336 -1.40 4.34 24.92
CA VAL A 336 -0.75 5.04 23.78
C VAL A 336 -1.44 4.67 22.49
N LYS A 337 -1.58 5.64 21.59
CA LYS A 337 -2.18 5.42 20.27
C LYS A 337 -1.09 5.25 19.21
N ILE A 338 -0.92 4.04 18.72
CA ILE A 338 0.02 3.70 17.64
C ILE A 338 -0.80 3.38 16.39
N LEU A 339 -0.51 4.06 15.28
CA LEU A 339 -1.24 3.89 14.01
C LEU A 339 -2.76 3.97 14.19
N GLY A 340 -3.25 4.82 15.10
CA GLY A 340 -4.67 4.96 15.37
C GLY A 340 -5.33 3.85 16.21
N ILE A 341 -4.55 2.95 16.82
CA ILE A 341 -5.00 1.89 17.74
C ILE A 341 -4.37 2.10 19.13
N TRP A 342 -5.15 1.90 20.20
CA TRP A 342 -4.66 2.06 21.57
C TRP A 342 -3.94 0.80 22.06
N PHE A 343 -2.80 1.00 22.74
CA PHE A 343 -1.92 -0.02 23.31
C PHE A 343 -1.43 0.34 24.71
N GLY A 344 -0.89 -0.68 25.39
CA GLY A 344 -0.05 -0.49 26.57
C GLY A 344 -0.77 -0.45 27.92
N GLY A 345 -1.81 -1.28 28.08
CA GLY A 345 -2.43 -1.52 29.39
C GLY A 345 -3.80 -2.19 29.30
N PRO A 346 -4.36 -2.66 30.44
CA PRO A 346 -5.75 -3.12 30.51
C PRO A 346 -6.71 -2.07 29.94
N GLY A 347 -7.69 -2.51 29.16
CA GLY A 347 -8.67 -1.61 28.52
C GLY A 347 -8.24 -1.01 27.17
N ALA A 348 -6.99 -1.18 26.72
CA ALA A 348 -6.53 -0.73 25.40
C ALA A 348 -7.37 -1.27 24.24
N ALA A 349 -7.66 -2.58 24.27
CA ALA A 349 -8.51 -3.24 23.30
C ALA A 349 -9.93 -2.67 23.31
N ALA A 350 -10.54 -2.53 24.49
CA ALA A 350 -11.89 -1.98 24.63
C ALA A 350 -11.97 -0.53 24.13
N LYS A 351 -10.99 0.33 24.47
CA LYS A 351 -10.92 1.71 24.00
C LYS A 351 -10.78 1.79 22.47
N SER A 352 -9.92 0.96 21.88
CA SER A 352 -9.75 0.85 20.42
C SER A 352 -11.06 0.46 19.71
N TRP A 353 -11.74 -0.55 20.24
CA TRP A 353 -13.02 -1.01 19.72
C TRP A 353 -14.13 0.04 19.86
N ASN A 354 -14.26 0.65 21.04
CA ASN A 354 -15.31 1.63 21.31
C ASN A 354 -15.14 2.91 20.48
N GLU A 355 -13.92 3.43 20.34
CA GLU A 355 -13.65 4.60 19.49
C GLU A 355 -14.04 4.31 18.03
N ARG A 356 -13.72 3.10 17.54
CA ARG A 356 -14.05 2.72 16.17
C ARG A 356 -15.56 2.47 15.99
N LEU A 357 -16.21 1.83 16.96
CA LEU A 357 -17.66 1.61 16.94
C LEU A 357 -18.43 2.92 16.96
N ALA A 358 -17.98 3.91 17.73
CA ALA A 358 -18.62 5.24 17.74
C ALA A 358 -18.60 5.87 16.33
N LYS A 359 -17.46 5.80 15.63
CA LYS A 359 -17.32 6.29 14.25
C LYS A 359 -18.22 5.53 13.26
N VAL A 360 -18.33 4.21 13.40
CA VAL A 360 -19.22 3.40 12.54
C VAL A 360 -20.69 3.72 12.81
N LYS A 361 -21.11 3.86 14.08
CA LYS A 361 -22.48 4.26 14.44
C LYS A 361 -22.83 5.63 13.88
N GLN A 362 -21.91 6.59 13.96
CA GLN A 362 -22.09 7.92 13.40
C GLN A 362 -22.34 7.84 11.88
N LYS A 363 -21.51 7.09 11.15
CA LYS A 363 -21.70 6.87 9.71
C LYS A 363 -23.01 6.17 9.38
N GLN A 364 -23.35 5.12 10.11
CA GLN A 364 -24.63 4.43 9.93
C GLN A 364 -25.83 5.34 10.21
N GLY A 365 -25.71 6.29 11.14
CA GLY A 365 -26.70 7.35 11.36
C GLY A 365 -26.94 8.16 10.10
N PHE A 366 -25.88 8.64 9.45
CA PHE A 366 -25.98 9.34 8.16
C PHE A 366 -26.59 8.48 7.05
N TRP A 367 -26.21 7.20 6.97
CA TRP A 367 -26.81 6.27 6.01
C TRP A 367 -28.28 5.95 6.31
N SER A 368 -28.71 6.03 7.57
CA SER A 368 -30.10 5.80 7.97
C SER A 368 -31.04 6.93 7.56
N LEU A 369 -30.50 8.12 7.27
CA LEU A 369 -31.27 9.23 6.67
C LEU A 369 -31.65 8.94 5.21
N ARG A 370 -31.02 7.94 4.58
CA ARG A 370 -31.29 7.53 3.21
C ARG A 370 -32.30 6.37 3.21
N HIS A 371 -33.27 6.41 2.31
CA HIS A 371 -34.24 5.33 2.13
C HIS A 371 -33.60 4.13 1.40
N LEU A 372 -32.80 3.36 2.13
CA LEU A 372 -32.09 2.19 1.60
C LEU A 372 -32.93 0.91 1.71
N SER A 373 -32.88 0.09 0.66
CA SER A 373 -33.32 -1.30 0.72
C SER A 373 -32.44 -2.13 1.66
N ILE A 374 -32.90 -3.33 2.05
CA ILE A 374 -32.10 -4.24 2.89
C ILE A 374 -30.78 -4.59 2.19
N GLU A 375 -30.82 -4.77 0.86
CA GLU A 375 -29.66 -5.03 0.01
C GLU A 375 -28.70 -3.83 -0.01
N GLY A 376 -29.22 -2.61 -0.13
CA GLY A 376 -28.41 -1.38 -0.04
C GLY A 376 -27.75 -1.22 1.33
N LYS A 377 -28.45 -1.57 2.41
CA LYS A 377 -27.88 -1.59 3.76
C LYS A 377 -26.81 -2.67 3.93
N ALA A 378 -27.02 -3.87 3.37
CA ALA A 378 -26.02 -4.92 3.37
C ALA A 378 -24.74 -4.45 2.64
N LEU A 379 -24.88 -3.69 1.56
CA LEU A 379 -23.76 -3.08 0.83
C LEU A 379 -23.01 -2.05 1.68
N VAL A 380 -23.72 -1.15 2.36
CA VAL A 380 -23.12 -0.17 3.30
C VAL A 380 -22.37 -0.88 4.42
N LEU A 381 -22.96 -1.93 5.00
CA LEU A 381 -22.32 -2.72 6.04
C LEU A 381 -21.03 -3.38 5.54
N ARG A 382 -21.03 -3.89 4.31
CA ARG A 382 -19.88 -4.58 3.71
C ARG A 382 -18.76 -3.64 3.28
N ASN A 383 -19.09 -2.49 2.70
CA ASN A 383 -18.12 -1.61 2.03
C ASN A 383 -17.69 -0.41 2.89
N ASP A 384 -18.49 -0.01 3.89
CA ASP A 384 -18.16 1.12 4.77
C ASP A 384 -17.96 0.67 6.22
N SER A 385 -18.90 -0.08 6.81
CA SER A 385 -18.81 -0.45 8.23
C SER A 385 -17.75 -1.51 8.52
N LEU A 386 -17.71 -2.58 7.71
CA LEU A 386 -16.78 -3.70 7.91
C LEU A 386 -15.30 -3.31 7.79
N PRO A 387 -14.84 -2.58 6.75
CA PRO A 387 -13.42 -2.21 6.63
C PRO A 387 -12.91 -1.37 7.80
N MET A 388 -13.76 -0.48 8.34
CA MET A 388 -13.41 0.34 9.51
C MET A 388 -13.19 -0.51 10.77
N LEU A 389 -13.99 -1.56 10.97
CA LEU A 389 -13.85 -2.48 12.11
C LEU A 389 -12.71 -3.48 11.89
N GLN A 390 -12.50 -3.92 10.65
CA GLN A 390 -11.43 -4.84 10.27
C GLN A 390 -10.05 -4.29 10.64
N TYR A 391 -9.83 -2.98 10.53
CA TYR A 391 -8.56 -2.37 10.94
C TYR A 391 -8.18 -2.68 12.40
N VAL A 392 -9.14 -2.60 13.33
CA VAL A 392 -8.90 -2.87 14.76
C VAL A 392 -8.63 -4.36 15.01
N THR A 393 -9.25 -5.24 14.20
CA THR A 393 -8.99 -6.70 14.27
C THR A 393 -7.58 -7.11 13.86
N GLN A 394 -6.79 -6.22 13.28
CA GLN A 394 -5.39 -6.56 12.99
C GLN A 394 -4.52 -6.49 14.25
N ALA A 395 -4.96 -5.75 15.27
CA ALA A 395 -4.24 -5.59 16.53
C ALA A 395 -4.90 -6.30 17.72
N TRP A 396 -6.24 -6.28 17.79
CA TRP A 396 -6.97 -6.81 18.95
C TRP A 396 -8.01 -7.85 18.52
N PRO A 397 -8.15 -8.96 19.27
CA PRO A 397 -9.24 -9.89 19.03
C PRO A 397 -10.58 -9.21 19.31
N LEU A 398 -11.63 -9.69 18.63
CA LEU A 398 -12.99 -9.23 18.86
C LEU A 398 -13.50 -9.72 20.23
N LEU A 399 -13.64 -8.80 21.18
CA LEU A 399 -14.16 -9.09 22.53
C LEU A 399 -15.64 -9.51 22.47
N ALA A 400 -16.09 -10.38 23.36
CA ALA A 400 -17.46 -10.92 23.33
C ALA A 400 -18.55 -9.82 23.46
N ASN A 401 -18.37 -8.87 24.37
CA ASN A 401 -19.25 -7.72 24.54
C ASN A 401 -19.27 -6.81 23.30
N ILE A 402 -18.12 -6.65 22.63
CA ILE A 402 -18.00 -5.89 21.39
C ILE A 402 -18.65 -6.65 20.22
N ALA A 403 -18.51 -7.96 20.14
CA ALA A 403 -19.18 -8.79 19.14
C ALA A 403 -20.71 -8.67 19.25
N TRP A 404 -21.23 -8.71 20.49
CA TRP A 404 -22.65 -8.47 20.75
C TRP A 404 -23.05 -7.05 20.33
N ALA A 405 -22.27 -6.03 20.70
CA ALA A 405 -22.54 -4.65 20.33
C ALA A 405 -22.54 -4.41 18.80
N VAL A 406 -21.60 -5.02 18.08
CA VAL A 406 -21.52 -5.00 16.61
C VAL A 406 -22.74 -5.68 16.00
N ASN A 407 -23.10 -6.88 16.48
CA ASN A 407 -24.25 -7.61 15.94
C ASN A 407 -25.56 -6.84 16.17
N SER A 408 -25.75 -6.30 17.38
CA SER A 408 -26.90 -5.46 17.71
C SER A 408 -26.93 -4.21 16.83
N MET A 409 -25.80 -3.53 16.63
CA MET A 409 -25.69 -2.37 15.75
C MET A 409 -26.05 -2.69 14.30
N VAL A 410 -25.57 -3.82 13.76
CA VAL A 410 -25.89 -4.28 12.40
C VAL A 410 -27.40 -4.43 12.21
N PHE A 411 -28.07 -5.17 13.10
CA PHE A 411 -29.49 -5.44 12.94
C PHE A 411 -30.36 -4.23 13.29
N TYR A 412 -29.91 -3.38 14.21
CA TYR A 412 -30.54 -2.07 14.45
C TYR A 412 -30.53 -1.20 13.19
N PHE A 413 -29.39 -1.17 12.47
CA PHE A 413 -29.28 -0.47 11.19
C PHE A 413 -30.14 -1.12 10.10
N VAL A 414 -30.10 -2.45 9.95
CA VAL A 414 -30.89 -3.19 8.93
C VAL A 414 -32.39 -2.95 9.11
N TRP A 415 -32.89 -3.00 10.35
CA TRP A 415 -34.32 -2.90 10.63
C TRP A 415 -34.80 -1.49 11.00
N HIS A 416 -33.94 -0.46 10.97
CA HIS A 416 -34.28 0.90 11.41
C HIS A 416 -34.89 0.88 12.83
N SER A 417 -34.21 0.23 13.77
CA SER A 417 -34.66 0.16 15.17
C SER A 417 -35.97 -0.60 15.38
N ARG A 418 -36.46 -1.33 14.37
CA ARG A 418 -37.66 -2.18 14.46
C ARG A 418 -37.28 -3.61 14.81
N MET A 419 -38.26 -4.39 15.26
CA MET A 419 -38.09 -5.80 15.61
C MET A 419 -37.63 -6.63 14.39
N ASP A 420 -36.71 -7.57 14.63
CA ASP A 420 -36.20 -8.50 13.62
C ASP A 420 -37.36 -9.34 13.04
N ARG A 421 -37.70 -9.11 11.77
CA ARG A 421 -38.79 -9.85 11.10
C ARG A 421 -38.37 -11.22 10.58
N VAL A 422 -37.06 -11.41 10.41
CA VAL A 422 -36.45 -12.63 9.86
C VAL A 422 -35.33 -13.06 10.81
N LYS A 423 -35.19 -14.37 11.02
CA LYS A 423 -34.09 -14.93 11.82
C LYS A 423 -32.75 -14.42 11.26
N ARG A 424 -31.87 -13.91 12.14
CA ARG A 424 -30.55 -13.37 11.78
C ARG A 424 -29.71 -14.36 10.96
N SER A 425 -29.75 -15.65 11.30
CA SER A 425 -29.05 -16.71 10.57
C SER A 425 -29.48 -16.85 9.10
N VAL A 426 -30.73 -16.49 8.77
CA VAL A 426 -31.23 -16.48 7.39
C VAL A 426 -30.77 -15.22 6.65
N MET A 427 -30.71 -14.08 7.35
CA MET A 427 -30.27 -12.80 6.76
C MET A 427 -28.83 -12.84 6.24
N HIS A 428 -27.98 -13.67 6.84
CA HIS A 428 -26.59 -13.88 6.41
C HIS A 428 -26.43 -14.72 5.14
N LYS A 429 -27.43 -15.54 4.78
CA LYS A 429 -27.35 -16.39 3.60
C LYS A 429 -27.30 -15.56 2.31
N GLU A 430 -26.76 -16.14 1.25
CA GLU A 430 -26.74 -15.55 -0.08
C GLU A 430 -28.16 -15.44 -0.66
N GLN A 431 -28.36 -14.50 -1.58
CA GLN A 431 -29.65 -14.26 -2.23
C GLN A 431 -30.16 -15.49 -3.00
N CYS A 432 -29.26 -16.27 -3.58
CA CYS A 432 -29.59 -17.54 -4.26
C CYS A 432 -30.12 -18.64 -3.30
N LYS A 433 -29.97 -18.46 -1.98
CA LYS A 433 -30.47 -19.37 -0.93
C LYS A 433 -31.52 -18.68 -0.06
N GLU A 434 -32.30 -17.77 -0.65
CA GLU A 434 -33.37 -16.99 -0.01
C GLU A 434 -32.89 -16.06 1.12
N GLY A 435 -31.59 -15.79 1.20
CA GLY A 435 -31.01 -14.87 2.17
C GLY A 435 -30.96 -13.43 1.67
N LYS A 436 -30.46 -12.53 2.54
CA LYS A 436 -30.32 -11.09 2.25
C LYS A 436 -28.87 -10.63 2.13
N ALA A 437 -27.92 -11.56 2.17
CA ALA A 437 -26.49 -11.32 2.06
C ALA A 437 -25.95 -10.26 3.05
N VAL A 438 -26.62 -10.09 4.20
CA VAL A 438 -26.16 -9.21 5.28
C VAL A 438 -24.88 -9.80 5.86
N PRO A 439 -23.76 -9.05 5.90
CA PRO A 439 -22.51 -9.62 6.39
C PRO A 439 -22.61 -9.99 7.87
N ASP A 440 -22.19 -11.21 8.22
CA ASP A 440 -21.93 -11.59 9.61
C ASP A 440 -20.60 -10.96 10.05
N ILE A 441 -20.67 -9.66 10.39
CA ILE A 441 -19.49 -8.86 10.73
C ILE A 441 -18.70 -9.50 11.89
N PRO A 442 -19.29 -9.92 13.02
CA PRO A 442 -18.53 -10.57 14.10
C PRO A 442 -17.74 -11.80 13.64
N THR A 443 -18.34 -12.68 12.85
CA THR A 443 -17.67 -13.88 12.32
C THR A 443 -16.55 -13.49 11.36
N ILE A 444 -16.80 -12.55 10.45
CA ILE A 444 -15.79 -12.05 9.50
C ILE A 444 -14.60 -11.41 10.24
N LEU A 445 -14.86 -10.59 11.26
CA LEU A 445 -13.82 -9.95 12.07
C LEU A 445 -12.97 -10.94 12.86
N ARG A 446 -13.60 -11.99 13.42
CA ARG A 446 -12.86 -13.11 14.05
C ARG A 446 -12.01 -13.83 13.02
N ALA A 447 -12.56 -14.11 11.84
CA ALA A 447 -11.82 -14.74 10.75
C ALA A 447 -10.64 -13.89 10.30
N PHE A 448 -10.77 -12.56 10.21
CA PHE A 448 -9.65 -11.68 9.88
C PHE A 448 -8.56 -11.65 10.95
N PHE A 449 -8.92 -11.61 12.24
CA PHE A 449 -7.94 -11.71 13.32
C PHE A 449 -7.20 -13.05 13.24
N VAL A 450 -7.94 -14.17 13.08
CA VAL A 450 -7.36 -15.51 12.95
C VAL A 450 -6.51 -15.63 11.70
N LEU A 451 -6.95 -15.10 10.55
CA LEU A 451 -6.17 -15.10 9.31
C LEU A 451 -4.90 -14.29 9.46
N GLY A 452 -4.94 -13.14 10.16
CA GLY A 452 -3.76 -12.36 10.51
C GLY A 452 -2.79 -13.17 11.37
N CYS A 453 -3.31 -13.86 12.39
CA CYS A 453 -2.54 -14.76 13.25
C CYS A 453 -1.90 -15.89 12.43
N VAL A 454 -2.69 -16.66 11.69
CA VAL A 454 -2.26 -17.77 10.82
C VAL A 454 -1.26 -17.31 9.77
N ARG A 455 -1.49 -16.14 9.15
CA ARG A 455 -0.54 -15.57 8.19
C ARG A 455 0.80 -15.28 8.84
N ILE A 456 0.81 -14.76 10.07
CA ILE A 456 2.03 -14.40 10.79
C ILE A 456 2.71 -15.63 11.43
N THR A 457 1.97 -16.66 11.85
CA THR A 457 2.50 -17.80 12.63
C THR A 457 2.62 -19.13 11.86
N LEU A 458 1.82 -19.37 10.83
CA LEU A 458 1.80 -20.65 10.10
C LEU A 458 2.20 -20.49 8.62
N LEU A 459 1.73 -19.43 7.97
CA LEU A 459 2.03 -19.16 6.55
C LEU A 459 3.23 -18.24 6.34
N ASN A 460 3.76 -17.65 7.42
CA ASN A 460 4.99 -16.88 7.33
C ASN A 460 6.15 -17.86 7.24
N GLU A 461 6.64 -18.07 6.02
CA GLU A 461 7.78 -18.93 5.75
C GLU A 461 9.06 -18.42 6.47
N ASN A 462 9.06 -17.16 6.94
CA ASN A 462 10.16 -16.59 7.71
C ASN A 462 9.99 -16.79 9.22
N LYS A 463 10.27 -18.00 9.71
CA LYS A 463 10.19 -18.33 11.15
C LYS A 463 11.20 -17.57 12.03
N ASP A 464 12.16 -16.92 11.39
CA ASP A 464 13.09 -15.98 12.01
C ASP A 464 12.50 -14.56 12.16
N HIS A 465 11.28 -14.37 11.66
CA HIS A 465 10.37 -13.24 11.88
C HIS A 465 10.40 -12.75 13.32
N SER A 466 10.89 -11.56 13.69
CA SER A 466 10.76 -11.14 15.09
C SER A 466 9.28 -11.14 15.53
N ALA A 467 8.39 -10.67 14.64
CA ALA A 467 6.95 -10.79 14.83
C ALA A 467 6.47 -12.25 14.81
N TYR A 468 7.00 -13.16 14.00
CA TYR A 468 6.62 -14.58 14.00
C TYR A 468 6.87 -15.20 15.38
N ARG A 469 8.07 -15.02 15.94
CA ARG A 469 8.48 -15.65 17.20
C ARG A 469 7.70 -15.10 18.39
N VAL A 470 7.54 -13.78 18.44
CA VAL A 470 6.70 -13.12 19.45
C VAL A 470 5.25 -13.61 19.32
N PHE A 471 4.68 -13.62 18.12
CA PHE A 471 3.30 -14.06 17.91
C PHE A 471 3.08 -15.54 18.25
N CYS A 472 4.02 -16.44 17.93
CA CYS A 472 3.91 -17.86 18.27
C CYS A 472 3.80 -18.12 19.78
N VAL A 473 4.54 -17.36 20.59
CA VAL A 473 4.53 -17.53 22.06
C VAL A 473 3.29 -16.95 22.70
N PHE A 474 2.78 -15.81 22.21
CA PHE A 474 1.62 -15.16 22.81
C PHE A 474 0.27 -15.66 22.26
N LEU A 475 0.20 -16.11 21.00
CA LEU A 475 -1.08 -16.51 20.39
C LEU A 475 -1.42 -17.98 20.57
N LEU A 476 -0.47 -18.92 20.71
CA LEU A 476 -0.80 -20.31 21.04
C LEU A 476 -1.62 -20.42 22.35
N PRO A 477 -1.25 -19.70 23.44
CA PRO A 477 -2.04 -19.65 24.67
C PRO A 477 -3.36 -18.88 24.56
N VAL A 478 -3.44 -17.88 23.67
CA VAL A 478 -4.69 -17.16 23.38
C VAL A 478 -5.64 -18.05 22.56
N TRP A 479 -5.11 -18.90 21.68
CA TRP A 479 -5.85 -19.90 20.90
C TRP A 479 -6.54 -20.94 21.80
N THR A 480 -5.85 -21.41 22.84
CA THR A 480 -6.41 -22.31 23.86
C THR A 480 -7.40 -21.58 24.78
N ARG A 481 -7.12 -20.34 25.19
CA ARG A 481 -8.04 -19.53 26.03
C ARG A 481 -9.29 -19.04 25.30
N LEU A 482 -9.26 -18.85 23.97
CA LEU A 482 -10.42 -18.50 23.17
C LEU A 482 -11.37 -19.67 22.93
N GLY A 483 -11.02 -20.89 23.38
CA GLY A 483 -11.87 -22.09 23.35
C GLY A 483 -11.85 -22.86 22.03
N TRP A 484 -10.80 -22.69 21.21
CA TRP A 484 -10.73 -23.24 19.85
C TRP A 484 -9.81 -24.46 19.74
N GLY A 485 -9.32 -24.98 20.87
CA GLY A 485 -8.72 -26.31 21.00
C GLY A 485 -9.72 -27.22 21.71
N GLY A 486 -10.37 -28.11 20.95
CA GLY A 486 -11.37 -29.03 21.48
C GLY A 486 -10.84 -29.90 22.61
N VAL A 487 -11.78 -30.31 23.45
CA VAL A 487 -11.70 -31.41 24.41
C VAL A 487 -11.05 -32.62 23.73
N ALA A 488 -9.76 -32.79 23.94
CA ALA A 488 -9.06 -34.04 23.71
C ALA A 488 -8.73 -34.61 25.10
N GLY A 489 -9.68 -35.35 25.67
CA GLY A 489 -9.43 -36.14 26.88
C GLY A 489 -10.56 -36.13 27.91
N SER A 490 -11.61 -36.90 27.64
CA SER A 490 -12.22 -37.76 28.67
C SER A 490 -12.97 -38.88 27.96
N ARG A 491 -12.45 -40.10 28.13
CA ARG A 491 -13.22 -41.34 27.99
C ARG A 491 -14.38 -41.35 28.98
#